data_AF-A0A2P9AHI9-F1
#
_entry.id   AF-A0A2P9AHI9-F1
#
_cell.length_a   1.000
_cell.length_b   1.000
_cell.length_c   1.000
_cell.angle_alpha   90.00
_cell.angle_beta   90.00
_cell.angle_gamma   90.00
#
_symmetry.space_group_name_H-M   'P 1'
#
loop_
_entity.id
_entity.type
_entity.pdbx_description
1 polymer ?
#
loop_
_entity_poly.entity_id
_entity_poly.type
_entity_poly.pdbx_seq_one_letter_code
_entity_poly.pdbx_strand_id
1 'polypeptide(L)'
;MTIRAILGTLCRPFSVAAIAVVAVVVGPSSAHKAPHTPEQLKLFDEVLMEEVRKGDLLFHGDAATAKQMNVVLSKTGMACAMCHPMASDTHPQSYPKFQVEINKFATLRDMINWCIEKPNQGEKIEFDSEAMKALEAYILWSNAGSVLVPGKH
;
A
#
# COMPACT_ATOMS: atom_id res chain seq x y z
N MET A 1 -0.12 60.84 46.80
CA MET A 1 1.01 59.96 47.19
C MET A 1 0.58 58.52 46.98
N THR A 2 1.39 57.77 46.24
CA THR A 2 1.18 56.44 45.64
C THR A 2 0.77 55.33 46.60
N ILE A 3 -0.16 54.44 46.20
CA ILE A 3 -0.08 52.99 46.49
C ILE A 3 -0.53 52.18 45.27
N ARG A 4 0.33 51.25 44.87
CA ARG A 4 0.29 50.37 43.68
C ARG A 4 -0.77 49.28 43.77
N ALA A 5 -1.21 48.85 42.59
CA ALA A 5 -2.01 47.66 42.31
C ALA A 5 -1.33 46.35 42.75
N ILE A 6 -2.07 45.48 43.42
CA ILE A 6 -1.80 44.04 43.52
C ILE A 6 -3.15 43.33 43.75
N LEU A 7 -3.63 42.55 42.78
CA LEU A 7 -4.01 41.14 42.95
C LEU A 7 -4.60 40.60 41.64
N GLY A 8 -3.73 40.04 40.79
CA GLY A 8 -4.11 39.40 39.54
C GLY A 8 -3.30 38.13 39.35
N THR A 9 -3.50 37.15 40.21
CA THR A 9 -2.90 35.82 40.02
C THR A 9 -3.79 34.74 40.64
N LEU A 10 -4.91 34.45 39.98
CA LEU A 10 -5.62 33.19 40.18
C LEU A 10 -4.77 32.08 39.53
N CYS A 11 -3.73 31.65 40.24
CA CYS A 11 -2.94 30.48 39.85
C CYS A 11 -3.89 29.28 39.92
N ARG A 12 -4.21 28.65 38.78
CA ARG A 12 -5.03 27.42 38.70
C ARG A 12 -4.11 26.20 38.80
N PRO A 13 -3.84 25.63 39.99
CA PRO A 13 -3.05 24.41 40.11
C PRO A 13 -3.79 23.16 39.58
N PHE A 14 -5.11 23.25 39.38
CA PHE A 14 -5.93 22.12 38.91
C PHE A 14 -5.62 21.67 37.48
N SER A 15 -5.05 22.53 36.63
CA SER A 15 -4.86 22.21 35.21
C SER A 15 -3.66 21.29 34.96
N VAL A 16 -2.59 21.40 35.75
CA VAL A 16 -1.36 20.60 35.54
C VAL A 16 -1.53 19.18 36.09
N ALA A 17 -2.19 19.04 37.24
CA ALA A 17 -2.48 17.73 37.81
C ALA A 17 -3.41 16.90 36.92
N ALA A 18 -4.44 17.52 36.34
CA ALA A 18 -5.35 16.84 35.41
C ALA A 18 -4.61 16.34 34.14
N ILE A 19 -3.69 17.14 33.59
CA ILE A 19 -2.90 16.75 32.40
C ILE A 19 -1.94 15.59 32.73
N ALA A 20 -1.28 15.62 33.89
CA ALA A 20 -0.39 14.54 34.32
C ALA A 20 -1.15 13.23 34.57
N VAL A 21 -2.34 13.30 35.18
CA VAL A 21 -3.21 12.12 35.38
C VAL A 21 -3.67 11.56 34.04
N VAL A 22 -4.08 12.41 33.09
CA VAL A 22 -4.43 11.96 31.74
C VAL A 22 -3.23 11.27 31.10
N ALA A 23 -2.04 11.87 31.07
CA ALA A 23 -0.85 11.25 30.46
C ALA A 23 -0.48 9.88 31.08
N VAL A 24 -0.68 9.70 32.39
CA VAL A 24 -0.47 8.42 33.08
C VAL A 24 -1.58 7.41 32.77
N VAL A 25 -2.83 7.85 32.67
CA VAL A 25 -3.99 6.99 32.37
C VAL A 25 -4.02 6.55 30.90
N VAL A 26 -3.64 7.42 29.94
CA VAL A 26 -3.59 7.03 28.52
C VAL A 26 -2.32 6.25 28.19
N GLY A 27 -1.22 6.46 28.93
CA GLY A 27 0.07 5.81 28.68
C GLY A 27 0.62 6.04 27.26
N PRO A 28 1.86 5.61 26.97
CA PRO A 28 2.33 5.54 25.59
C PRO A 28 1.59 4.40 24.87
N SER A 29 0.80 4.73 23.86
CA SER A 29 0.14 3.78 22.96
C SER A 29 1.17 2.82 22.35
N SER A 30 1.25 1.62 22.92
CA SER A 30 2.16 0.56 22.50
C SER A 30 1.38 -0.42 21.63
N ALA A 31 1.10 -0.04 20.37
CA ALA A 31 0.19 -0.79 19.51
C ALA A 31 0.72 -2.20 19.16
N HIS A 32 2.02 -2.41 19.00
CA HIS A 32 2.62 -3.73 18.77
C HIS A 32 4.06 -3.76 19.32
N LYS A 33 4.31 -4.52 20.40
CA LYS A 33 5.65 -4.64 21.01
C LYS A 33 6.19 -6.07 21.11
N ALA A 34 5.35 -7.10 21.06
CA ALA A 34 5.85 -8.47 21.07
C ALA A 34 6.44 -8.81 19.69
N PRO A 35 7.70 -9.26 19.60
CA PRO A 35 8.23 -9.80 18.36
C PRO A 35 7.34 -10.95 17.87
N HIS A 36 7.20 -11.07 16.55
CA HIS A 36 6.48 -12.19 15.96
C HIS A 36 7.16 -13.52 16.31
N THR A 37 6.36 -14.54 16.59
CA THR A 37 6.90 -15.91 16.78
C THR A 37 7.39 -16.48 15.44
N PRO A 38 8.28 -17.49 15.44
CA PRO A 38 8.71 -18.15 14.21
C PRO A 38 7.53 -18.67 13.37
N GLU A 39 6.47 -19.17 14.02
CA GLU A 39 5.25 -19.67 13.35
C GLU A 39 4.48 -18.53 12.68
N GLN A 40 4.43 -17.34 13.30
CA GLN A 40 3.79 -16.16 12.71
C GLN A 40 4.57 -15.65 11.50
N LEU A 41 5.91 -15.62 11.59
CA LEU A 41 6.76 -15.23 10.47
C LEU A 41 6.61 -16.19 9.28
N LYS A 42 6.53 -17.50 9.58
CA LYS A 42 6.24 -18.51 8.56
C LYS A 42 4.88 -18.29 7.91
N LEU A 43 3.84 -17.99 8.70
CA LEU A 43 2.52 -17.69 8.16
C LEU A 43 2.53 -16.44 7.25
N PHE A 44 3.29 -15.40 7.61
CA PHE A 44 3.41 -14.20 6.76
C PHE A 44 4.04 -14.53 5.41
N ASP A 45 5.10 -15.33 5.40
CA ASP A 45 5.75 -15.79 4.18
C ASP A 45 4.80 -16.66 3.33
N GLU A 46 4.13 -17.64 3.94
CA GLU A 46 3.21 -18.53 3.22
C GLU A 46 2.05 -17.76 2.57
N VAL A 47 1.44 -16.83 3.29
CA VAL A 47 0.33 -16.00 2.76
C VAL A 47 0.83 -15.06 1.66
N LEU A 48 2.01 -14.44 1.83
CA LEU A 48 2.60 -13.59 0.80
C LEU A 48 2.90 -14.39 -0.46
N MET A 49 3.58 -15.53 -0.34
CA MET A 49 4.01 -16.35 -1.47
C MET A 49 2.83 -16.98 -2.22
N GLU A 50 1.70 -17.21 -1.54
CA GLU A 50 0.46 -17.61 -2.19
C GLU A 50 -0.09 -16.50 -3.12
N GLU A 51 -0.12 -15.25 -2.65
CA GLU A 51 -0.56 -14.12 -3.49
C GLU A 51 0.44 -13.80 -4.61
N VAL A 52 1.75 -13.93 -4.35
CA VAL A 52 2.80 -13.80 -5.36
C VAL A 52 2.61 -14.85 -6.47
N ARG A 53 2.32 -16.10 -6.12
CA ARG A 53 2.07 -17.18 -7.12
C ARG A 53 0.84 -16.89 -7.96
N LYS A 54 -0.26 -16.45 -7.35
CA LYS A 54 -1.47 -16.05 -8.11
C LYS A 54 -1.18 -14.86 -9.01
N GLY A 55 -0.45 -13.88 -8.50
CA GLY A 55 -0.05 -12.68 -9.23
C GLY A 55 0.81 -13.01 -10.44
N ASP A 56 1.79 -13.89 -10.27
CA ASP A 56 2.65 -14.41 -11.33
C ASP A 56 1.84 -15.05 -12.47
N LEU A 57 0.90 -15.94 -12.13
CA LEU A 57 0.00 -16.59 -13.09
C LEU A 57 -0.84 -15.56 -13.86
N LEU A 58 -1.48 -14.61 -13.16
CA LEU A 58 -2.25 -13.55 -13.80
C LEU A 58 -1.37 -12.66 -14.70
N PHE A 59 -0.18 -12.30 -14.23
CA PHE A 59 0.75 -11.41 -14.91
C PHE A 59 1.31 -12.04 -16.20
N HIS A 60 1.46 -13.37 -16.22
CA HIS A 60 1.84 -14.16 -17.39
C HIS A 60 0.65 -14.60 -18.25
N GLY A 61 -0.58 -14.17 -17.92
CA GLY A 61 -1.77 -14.38 -18.75
C GLY A 61 -2.40 -15.76 -18.60
N ASP A 62 -2.26 -16.42 -17.45
CA ASP A 62 -2.92 -17.70 -17.20
C ASP A 62 -4.46 -17.54 -17.21
N ALA A 63 -5.08 -18.13 -18.23
CA ALA A 63 -6.52 -18.02 -18.45
C ALA A 63 -7.34 -18.77 -17.38
N ALA A 64 -6.78 -19.82 -16.76
CA ALA A 64 -7.49 -20.60 -15.76
C ALA A 64 -7.62 -19.81 -14.44
N THR A 65 -6.53 -19.19 -13.98
CA THR A 65 -6.53 -18.30 -12.81
C THR A 65 -7.41 -17.07 -13.04
N ALA A 66 -7.31 -16.42 -14.21
CA ALA A 66 -8.17 -15.29 -14.54
C ALA A 66 -9.67 -15.67 -14.51
N LYS A 67 -10.03 -16.83 -15.06
CA LYS A 67 -11.39 -17.37 -14.99
C LYS A 67 -11.82 -17.69 -13.56
N GLN A 68 -10.96 -18.33 -12.76
CA GLN A 68 -11.24 -18.66 -11.37
C GLN A 68 -11.50 -17.40 -10.53
N MET A 69 -10.79 -16.31 -10.81
CA MET A 69 -10.93 -15.02 -10.13
C MET A 69 -11.98 -14.11 -10.77
N ASN A 70 -12.67 -14.57 -11.81
CA ASN A 70 -13.71 -13.84 -12.53
C ASN A 70 -13.25 -12.45 -13.04
N VAL A 71 -12.08 -12.42 -13.69
CA VAL A 71 -11.52 -11.19 -14.28
C VAL A 71 -11.19 -11.37 -15.75
N VAL A 72 -11.29 -10.28 -16.52
CA VAL A 72 -10.91 -10.23 -17.94
C VAL A 72 -9.71 -9.30 -18.08
N LEU A 73 -8.50 -9.83 -17.89
CA LEU A 73 -7.27 -9.01 -17.92
C LEU A 73 -6.80 -8.64 -19.33
N SER A 74 -7.26 -9.37 -20.36
CA SER A 74 -6.87 -9.13 -21.74
C SER A 74 -7.93 -9.62 -22.72
N LYS A 75 -8.28 -8.77 -23.69
CA LYS A 75 -9.08 -9.13 -24.88
C LYS A 75 -8.21 -9.20 -26.14
N THR A 76 -6.97 -8.74 -26.07
CA THR A 76 -5.99 -8.76 -27.17
C THR A 76 -5.15 -10.04 -27.20
N GLY A 77 -5.16 -10.83 -26.12
CA GLY A 77 -4.28 -11.98 -25.95
C GLY A 77 -2.88 -11.62 -25.43
N MET A 78 -2.59 -10.34 -25.23
CA MET A 78 -1.34 -9.89 -24.60
C MET A 78 -1.39 -10.09 -23.09
N ALA A 79 -0.29 -10.57 -22.52
CA ALA A 79 -0.06 -10.64 -21.08
C ALA A 79 0.88 -9.51 -20.64
N CYS A 80 0.83 -9.12 -19.35
CA CYS A 80 1.70 -8.08 -18.80
C CYS A 80 3.18 -8.41 -19.01
N ALA A 81 3.55 -9.68 -18.84
CA ALA A 81 4.91 -10.20 -19.02
C ALA A 81 5.49 -10.03 -20.43
N MET A 82 4.65 -9.81 -21.46
CA MET A 82 5.13 -9.59 -22.82
C MET A 82 5.81 -8.22 -22.98
N CYS A 83 5.40 -7.23 -22.19
CA CYS A 83 6.01 -5.90 -22.16
C CYS A 83 6.91 -5.70 -20.94
N HIS A 84 6.62 -6.41 -19.84
CA HIS A 84 7.34 -6.31 -18.57
C HIS A 84 7.86 -7.69 -18.12
N PRO A 85 8.88 -8.28 -18.77
CA PRO A 85 9.39 -9.59 -18.39
C PRO A 85 9.74 -9.66 -16.90
N MET A 86 9.20 -10.62 -16.16
CA MET A 86 9.39 -10.73 -14.70
C MET A 86 9.06 -9.44 -13.92
N ALA A 87 8.04 -8.70 -14.35
CA ALA A 87 7.66 -7.39 -13.82
C ALA A 87 8.76 -6.31 -13.89
N SER A 88 9.74 -6.47 -14.79
CA SER A 88 10.75 -5.45 -15.06
C SER A 88 10.13 -4.15 -15.56
N ASP A 89 10.80 -3.03 -15.31
CA ASP A 89 10.39 -1.69 -15.76
C ASP A 89 8.97 -1.24 -15.34
N THR A 90 8.36 -1.91 -14.36
CA THR A 90 7.10 -1.48 -13.75
C THR A 90 7.30 -0.36 -12.72
N HIS A 91 8.53 -0.23 -12.20
CA HIS A 91 8.98 0.81 -11.26
C HIS A 91 8.04 1.03 -10.06
N PRO A 92 7.57 -0.02 -9.34
CA PRO A 92 6.58 0.11 -8.29
C PRO A 92 7.04 1.02 -7.14
N GLN A 93 8.34 1.05 -6.85
CA GLN A 93 8.98 1.89 -5.83
C GLN A 93 8.82 3.40 -6.06
N SER A 94 8.40 3.80 -7.26
CA SER A 94 8.22 5.20 -7.64
C SER A 94 6.81 5.73 -7.43
N TYR A 95 5.85 4.84 -7.19
CA TYR A 95 4.48 5.21 -6.85
C TYR A 95 4.36 5.52 -5.35
N PRO A 96 3.46 6.44 -4.98
CA PRO A 96 2.60 7.23 -5.85
C PRO A 96 3.33 8.37 -6.58
N LYS A 97 2.84 8.77 -7.76
CA LYS A 97 3.42 9.85 -8.56
C LYS A 97 2.42 10.50 -9.52
N PHE A 98 2.81 11.60 -10.15
CA PHE A 98 2.12 12.07 -11.35
C PHE A 98 2.47 11.14 -12.52
N GLN A 99 1.47 10.61 -13.19
CA GLN A 99 1.66 9.73 -14.33
C GLN A 99 1.17 10.42 -15.59
N VAL A 100 2.06 10.54 -16.59
CA VAL A 100 1.82 11.27 -17.84
C VAL A 100 0.71 10.60 -18.67
N GLU A 101 0.70 9.28 -18.72
CA GLU A 101 -0.20 8.44 -19.51
C GLU A 101 -1.67 8.59 -19.11
N ILE A 102 -1.94 8.95 -17.85
CA ILE A 102 -3.28 9.24 -17.34
C ILE A 102 -3.47 10.70 -16.93
N ASN A 103 -2.43 11.53 -17.10
CA ASN A 103 -2.40 12.96 -16.80
C ASN A 103 -2.93 13.33 -15.41
N LYS A 104 -2.59 12.52 -14.39
CA LYS A 104 -3.03 12.72 -13.00
C LYS A 104 -2.12 12.00 -12.01
N PHE A 105 -2.35 12.26 -10.73
CA PHE A 105 -1.79 11.45 -9.64
C PHE A 105 -2.25 9.99 -9.77
N ALA A 106 -1.29 9.07 -9.62
CA ALA A 106 -1.47 7.64 -9.78
C ALA A 106 -0.81 6.87 -8.63
N THR A 107 -1.49 5.82 -8.20
CA THR A 107 -0.95 4.71 -7.42
C THR A 107 -0.48 3.59 -8.36
N LEU A 108 0.22 2.58 -7.82
CA LEU A 108 0.56 1.38 -8.57
C LEU A 108 -0.69 0.69 -9.14
N ARG A 109 -1.76 0.59 -8.36
CA ARG A 109 -3.02 -0.04 -8.78
C ARG A 109 -3.73 0.74 -9.88
N ASP A 110 -3.63 2.07 -9.89
CA ASP A 110 -4.13 2.89 -11.01
C ASP A 110 -3.45 2.47 -12.32
N MET A 111 -2.15 2.21 -12.25
CA MET A 111 -1.36 1.80 -13.41
C MET A 111 -1.54 0.34 -13.80
N ILE A 112 -1.78 -0.55 -12.84
CA ILE A 112 -2.23 -1.93 -13.15
C ILE A 112 -3.53 -1.88 -13.96
N ASN A 113 -4.52 -1.11 -13.50
CA ASN A 113 -5.78 -0.95 -14.24
C ASN A 113 -5.59 -0.26 -15.59
N TRP A 114 -4.73 0.76 -15.69
CA TRP A 114 -4.41 1.38 -16.97
C TRP A 114 -3.79 0.39 -17.96
N CYS A 115 -2.88 -0.47 -17.52
CA CYS A 115 -2.29 -1.54 -18.34
C CYS A 115 -3.35 -2.54 -18.83
N ILE A 116 -4.31 -2.90 -17.96
CA ILE A 116 -5.44 -3.76 -18.32
C ILE A 116 -6.31 -3.08 -19.38
N GLU A 117 -6.72 -1.82 -19.15
CA GLU A 117 -7.69 -1.13 -20.00
C GLU A 117 -7.11 -0.66 -21.34
N LYS A 118 -5.83 -0.23 -21.37
CA LYS A 118 -5.24 0.45 -22.54
C LYS A 118 -4.48 -0.52 -23.45
N PRO A 119 -3.32 -1.09 -23.08
CA PRO A 119 -2.68 -2.14 -23.87
C PRO A 119 -3.55 -3.38 -24.07
N ASN A 120 -4.09 -3.94 -23.00
CA ASN A 120 -4.70 -5.27 -23.05
C ASN A 120 -6.19 -5.26 -23.43
N GLN A 121 -6.82 -4.08 -23.45
CA GLN A 121 -8.25 -3.90 -23.71
C GLN A 121 -9.15 -4.78 -22.83
N GLY A 122 -8.66 -5.13 -21.65
CA GLY A 122 -9.40 -5.89 -20.64
C GLY A 122 -10.46 -5.04 -19.94
N GLU A 123 -11.00 -5.59 -18.86
CA GLU A 123 -11.98 -4.93 -18.02
C GLU A 123 -11.30 -4.49 -16.73
N LYS A 124 -11.54 -3.23 -16.35
CA LYS A 124 -11.06 -2.68 -15.09
C LYS A 124 -11.48 -3.59 -13.93
N ILE A 125 -10.55 -3.89 -13.03
CA ILE A 125 -10.81 -4.67 -11.83
C ILE A 125 -10.91 -3.77 -10.61
N GLU A 126 -11.69 -4.21 -9.62
CA GLU A 126 -11.86 -3.47 -8.37
C GLU A 126 -10.55 -3.38 -7.59
N PHE A 127 -10.32 -2.24 -6.95
CA PHE A 127 -9.06 -1.97 -6.24
C PHE A 127 -8.81 -2.94 -5.07
N ASP A 128 -9.87 -3.45 -4.45
CA ASP A 128 -9.82 -4.39 -3.33
C ASP A 128 -10.03 -5.85 -3.75
N SER A 129 -10.15 -6.13 -5.05
CA SER A 129 -10.29 -7.49 -5.57
C SER A 129 -9.06 -8.34 -5.28
N GLU A 130 -9.27 -9.65 -5.14
CA GLU A 130 -8.20 -10.62 -4.93
C GLU A 130 -7.18 -10.60 -6.09
N ALA A 131 -7.65 -10.44 -7.34
CA ALA A 131 -6.76 -10.32 -8.50
C ALA A 131 -5.86 -9.07 -8.44
N MET A 132 -6.40 -7.92 -8.00
CA MET A 132 -5.60 -6.70 -7.86
C MET A 132 -4.52 -6.86 -6.78
N LYS A 133 -4.87 -7.44 -5.64
CA LYS A 133 -3.90 -7.71 -4.55
C LYS A 133 -2.81 -8.68 -4.99
N ALA A 134 -3.18 -9.76 -5.68
CA ALA A 134 -2.24 -10.74 -6.21
C ALA A 134 -1.25 -10.11 -7.22
N LEU A 135 -1.76 -9.35 -8.19
CA LEU A 135 -0.93 -8.62 -9.17
C LEU A 135 0.02 -7.63 -8.50
N GLU A 136 -0.48 -6.84 -7.54
CA GLU A 136 0.34 -5.89 -6.78
C GLU A 136 1.41 -6.61 -5.95
N ALA A 137 1.07 -7.71 -5.29
CA ALA A 137 2.00 -8.52 -4.50
C ALA A 137 3.14 -9.06 -5.38
N TYR A 138 2.82 -9.63 -6.54
CA TYR A 138 3.82 -10.13 -7.48
C TYR A 138 4.75 -9.02 -8.01
N ILE A 139 4.19 -7.86 -8.39
CA ILE A 139 4.98 -6.73 -8.89
C ILE A 139 5.93 -6.21 -7.81
N LEU A 140 5.44 -6.02 -6.57
CA LEU A 140 6.26 -5.55 -5.45
C LEU A 140 7.33 -6.57 -5.05
N TRP A 141 6.97 -7.85 -4.97
CA TRP A 141 7.90 -8.94 -4.65
C TRP A 141 9.01 -9.06 -5.71
N SER A 142 8.67 -8.97 -6.99
CA SER A 142 9.63 -9.03 -8.09
C SER A 142 10.62 -7.85 -8.11
N ASN A 143 10.24 -6.73 -7.48
CA ASN A 143 11.08 -5.53 -7.35
C ASN A 143 11.63 -5.35 -5.93
N ALA A 144 11.56 -6.39 -5.09
CA ALA A 144 12.06 -6.34 -3.71
C ALA A 144 13.55 -5.96 -3.66
N GLY A 145 13.93 -5.18 -2.64
CA GLY A 145 15.26 -4.59 -2.51
C GLY A 145 15.43 -3.23 -3.20
N SER A 146 14.45 -2.79 -3.99
CA SER A 146 14.42 -1.42 -4.53
C SER A 146 14.21 -0.37 -3.44
N VAL A 147 14.87 0.79 -3.57
CA VAL A 147 14.66 1.93 -2.66
C VAL A 147 13.37 2.66 -3.03
N LEU A 148 12.47 2.84 -2.07
CA LEU A 148 11.25 3.61 -2.26
C LEU A 148 11.59 5.09 -2.54
N VAL A 149 11.16 5.57 -3.70
CA VAL A 149 11.38 6.94 -4.18
C VAL A 149 10.10 7.51 -4.84
N PRO A 150 9.00 7.70 -4.07
CA PRO A 150 7.75 8.24 -4.60
C PRO A 150 7.93 9.55 -5.38
N GLY A 151 7.19 9.71 -6.49
CA GLY A 151 7.22 10.91 -7.33
C GLY A 151 8.34 10.95 -8.37
N LYS A 152 9.15 9.89 -8.50
CA LYS A 152 10.19 9.77 -9.54
C LYS A 152 9.72 9.01 -10.79
N HIS A 153 10.52 9.10 -11.86
CA HIS A 153 10.29 8.64 -13.24
C HIS A 153 9.26 9.44 -14.01
#